data_AF-A0AAQ3QKG1-F1
#
_entry.id   AF-A0AAQ3QKG1-F1
#
_cell.length_a   1.000
_cell.length_b   1.000
_cell.length_c   1.000
_cell.angle_alpha   90.00
_cell.angle_beta   90.00
_cell.angle_gamma   90.00
#
_symmetry.space_group_name_H-M   'P 1'
#
loop_
_entity.id
_entity.type
_entity.pdbx_description
1 polymer ?
#
loop_
_entity_poly.entity_id
_entity_poly.type
_entity_poly.pdbx_seq_one_letter_code
_entity_poly.pdbx_strand_id
1 'polypeptide(L)'
;MALRSLDNALPLSVERPKKVAASPLSAKKPALAGVSRGSRLNDENTPPPPAMEQSVEYIASEQLTPLPNSEIKITVLLDELGSKDWMKVCEALNDLRRMALHHTSLLVPILEEVVAVIVKAMKSPRSALCKTSIMASADIFQSLGQHLLSTTEENAFERLLLQLLLKASQDKKFVCEEAEKALEKMAISMSPLPLLRKLQCYANHANHRVRAKAAVAMSKCISVLGIEAMKQFGIVTLLQVAAELLNDRLPETREAARSIISSIHDKFLSDIGAESKDESSATESWNNFCSSNLSPVVAQLIAKIFSL
;
A
#
# COMPACT_ATOMS: atom_id res chain seq x y z
N MET A 1 -53.66 10.04 -21.11
CA MET A 1 -52.31 9.89 -20.53
C MET A 1 -52.06 11.09 -19.64
N ALA A 2 -52.12 10.90 -18.32
CA ALA A 2 -52.00 11.98 -17.35
C ALA A 2 -50.73 11.76 -16.52
N LEU A 3 -49.78 12.67 -16.67
CA LEU A 3 -48.62 12.81 -15.79
C LEU A 3 -49.10 13.47 -14.49
N ARG A 4 -48.97 12.78 -13.35
CA ARG A 4 -49.11 13.37 -12.03
C ARG A 4 -47.75 13.41 -11.34
N SER A 5 -47.35 14.63 -11.01
CA SER A 5 -46.24 14.97 -10.12
C SER A 5 -46.55 14.48 -8.70
N LEU A 6 -45.56 13.92 -8.02
CA LEU A 6 -45.59 13.71 -6.57
C LEU A 6 -44.22 14.10 -6.00
N ASP A 7 -44.14 15.36 -5.59
CA ASP A 7 -43.30 15.77 -4.47
C ASP A 7 -43.72 14.97 -3.23
N ASN A 8 -42.76 14.37 -2.54
CA ASN A 8 -42.92 13.98 -1.14
C ASN A 8 -41.59 14.17 -0.42
N ALA A 9 -41.52 15.30 0.28
CA ALA A 9 -40.54 15.60 1.32
C ALA A 9 -40.68 14.59 2.48
N LEU A 10 -39.53 14.11 2.99
CA LEU A 10 -39.46 13.31 4.21
C LEU A 10 -39.24 14.23 5.43
N PRO A 11 -39.97 14.03 6.55
CA PRO A 11 -39.73 14.77 7.78
C PRO A 11 -38.59 14.20 8.65
N LEU A 12 -38.12 15.07 9.54
CA LEU A 12 -36.95 15.00 10.40
C LEU A 12 -37.04 14.01 11.58
N SER A 13 -35.84 13.58 12.02
CA SER A 13 -35.43 13.14 13.36
C SER A 13 -35.91 11.79 13.91
N VAL A 14 -34.95 10.90 14.20
CA VAL A 14 -35.04 9.90 15.26
C VAL A 14 -33.75 9.94 16.07
N GLU A 15 -33.90 10.21 17.37
CA GLU A 15 -32.84 10.33 18.38
C GLU A 15 -32.08 9.01 18.63
N ARG A 16 -30.77 9.12 18.90
CA ARG A 16 -29.92 8.03 19.40
C ARG A 16 -29.98 7.93 20.93
N PRO A 17 -30.08 6.74 21.54
CA PRO A 17 -29.98 6.60 22.99
C PRO A 17 -28.54 6.81 23.49
N LYS A 18 -28.40 7.63 24.54
CA LYS A 18 -27.16 7.90 25.29
C LYS A 18 -26.75 6.66 26.11
N LYS A 19 -25.49 6.23 26.01
CA LYS A 19 -24.89 5.24 26.92
C LYS A 19 -24.00 5.97 27.93
N VAL A 20 -24.35 5.79 29.21
CA VAL A 20 -23.75 6.40 30.39
C VAL A 20 -22.36 5.81 30.67
N ALA A 21 -21.41 6.67 31.00
CA ALA A 21 -20.08 6.31 31.47
C ALA A 21 -20.10 6.01 32.98
N ALA A 22 -19.38 4.97 33.40
CA ALA A 22 -19.04 4.75 34.81
C ALA A 22 -17.53 4.55 34.94
N SER A 23 -16.95 5.32 35.87
CA SER A 23 -15.53 5.50 36.17
C SER A 23 -14.91 4.34 36.97
N PRO A 24 -13.57 4.28 37.13
CA PRO A 24 -12.85 3.12 37.66
C PRO A 24 -12.63 3.22 39.18
N LEU A 25 -12.63 2.07 39.86
CA LEU A 25 -12.17 1.95 41.25
C LEU A 25 -11.15 0.81 41.36
N SER A 26 -9.97 1.18 41.85
CA SER A 26 -8.83 0.33 42.19
C SER A 26 -8.93 -0.07 43.66
N ALA A 27 -8.77 -1.35 44.01
CA ALA A 27 -8.33 -1.79 45.34
C ALA A 27 -7.91 -3.28 45.40
N LYS A 28 -6.61 -3.48 45.61
CA LYS A 28 -5.91 -4.47 46.46
C LYS A 28 -6.67 -5.71 46.97
N LYS A 29 -6.09 -6.91 46.72
CA LYS A 29 -6.26 -8.12 47.54
C LYS A 29 -5.04 -8.33 48.46
N PRO A 30 -5.21 -8.77 49.71
CA PRO A 30 -4.20 -9.50 50.46
C PRO A 30 -4.45 -11.02 50.44
N ALA A 31 -3.38 -11.76 50.70
CA ALA A 31 -3.29 -13.22 50.74
C ALA A 31 -3.91 -13.84 52.01
N LEU A 32 -4.33 -15.12 51.95
CA LEU A 32 -4.08 -16.10 53.02
C LEU A 32 -4.38 -17.54 52.56
N ALA A 33 -3.62 -18.47 53.16
CA ALA A 33 -3.44 -19.88 52.81
C ALA A 33 -4.58 -20.82 53.26
N GLY A 34 -4.60 -22.04 52.70
CA GLY A 34 -5.38 -23.17 53.22
C GLY A 34 -5.28 -24.43 52.35
N VAL A 35 -4.59 -25.44 52.85
CA VAL A 35 -4.43 -26.78 52.26
C VAL A 35 -5.52 -27.71 52.77
N SER A 36 -6.20 -28.50 51.92
CA SER A 36 -6.36 -29.98 52.05
C SER A 36 -7.53 -30.59 51.28
N ARG A 37 -7.21 -31.73 50.65
CA ARG A 37 -7.97 -32.98 50.46
C ARG A 37 -9.33 -32.94 49.73
N GLY A 38 -9.29 -33.45 48.49
CA GLY A 38 -9.97 -34.69 48.09
C GLY A 38 -11.49 -34.65 47.97
N SER A 39 -11.99 -34.46 46.75
CA SER A 39 -13.30 -34.96 46.35
C SER A 39 -13.25 -35.39 44.88
N ARG A 40 -13.53 -36.66 44.62
CA ARG A 40 -13.82 -37.17 43.28
C ARG A 40 -15.20 -36.62 42.89
N LEU A 41 -15.26 -35.82 41.84
CA LEU A 41 -16.50 -35.47 41.16
C LEU A 41 -16.28 -35.69 39.66
N ASN A 42 -17.21 -36.43 39.05
CA ASN A 42 -17.33 -36.62 37.61
C ASN A 42 -17.30 -35.25 36.91
N ASP A 43 -16.34 -35.04 36.04
CA ASP A 43 -16.25 -33.84 35.21
C ASP A 43 -16.72 -34.17 33.79
N GLU A 44 -18.03 -34.40 33.65
CA GLU A 44 -18.70 -34.51 32.34
C GLU A 44 -19.32 -33.15 31.95
N ASN A 45 -18.70 -32.05 32.36
CA ASN A 45 -19.10 -30.72 31.92
C ASN A 45 -17.92 -29.76 31.85
N THR A 46 -16.75 -30.26 31.40
CA THR A 46 -15.66 -29.39 30.98
C THR A 46 -16.10 -28.69 29.68
N PRO A 47 -16.19 -27.34 29.65
CA PRO A 47 -16.35 -26.66 28.37
C PRO A 47 -15.20 -27.11 27.46
N PRO A 48 -15.46 -27.33 26.15
CA PRO A 48 -14.36 -27.62 25.23
C PRO A 48 -13.28 -26.55 25.44
N PRO A 49 -11.99 -26.94 25.48
CA PRO A 49 -10.92 -25.97 25.64
C PRO A 49 -11.13 -24.83 24.65
N PRO A 50 -10.92 -23.57 25.04
CA PRO A 50 -11.05 -22.45 24.11
C PRO A 50 -10.24 -22.83 22.88
N ALA A 51 -10.93 -22.90 21.73
CA ALA A 51 -10.26 -23.21 20.47
C ALA A 51 -9.03 -22.31 20.41
N MET A 52 -7.83 -22.89 20.44
CA MET A 52 -6.59 -22.13 20.36
C MET A 52 -6.79 -21.16 19.21
N GLU A 53 -6.74 -19.86 19.48
CA GLU A 53 -6.77 -18.85 18.43
C GLU A 53 -5.58 -19.16 17.53
N GLN A 54 -5.87 -19.78 16.38
CA GLN A 54 -4.88 -20.12 15.37
C GLN A 54 -4.34 -18.80 14.82
N SER A 55 -3.24 -18.36 15.41
CA SER A 55 -2.59 -17.10 15.07
C SER A 55 -1.51 -17.37 14.02
N VAL A 56 -1.51 -16.55 12.97
CA VAL A 56 -0.45 -16.57 11.96
C VAL A 56 0.70 -15.76 12.48
N GLU A 57 1.88 -16.37 12.55
CA GLU A 57 3.13 -15.67 12.87
C GLU A 57 3.59 -14.84 11.67
N TYR A 58 3.99 -13.58 11.92
CA TYR A 58 4.48 -12.67 10.88
C TYR A 58 5.99 -12.46 11.06
N ILE A 59 6.77 -13.15 10.24
CA ILE A 59 8.23 -13.06 10.24
C ILE A 59 8.66 -11.94 9.28
N ALA A 60 9.57 -11.07 9.71
CA ALA A 60 10.12 -10.00 8.87
C ALA A 60 10.95 -10.59 7.72
N SER A 61 11.00 -9.90 6.58
CA SER A 61 11.67 -10.42 5.37
C SER A 61 13.16 -10.68 5.60
N GLU A 62 13.80 -9.87 6.43
CA GLU A 62 15.21 -9.96 6.79
C GLU A 62 15.53 -11.19 7.66
N GLN A 63 14.50 -11.80 8.27
CA GLN A 63 14.61 -12.97 9.12
C GLN A 63 14.25 -14.28 8.38
N LEU A 64 13.78 -14.19 7.13
CA LEU A 64 13.42 -15.36 6.34
C LEU A 64 14.67 -16.08 5.82
N THR A 65 14.76 -17.37 6.08
CA THR A 65 15.86 -18.23 5.61
C THR A 65 15.48 -18.97 4.32
N PRO A 66 16.46 -19.40 3.50
CA PRO A 66 16.20 -20.19 2.30
C PRO A 66 15.41 -21.47 2.58
N LEU A 67 14.59 -21.90 1.62
CA LEU A 67 13.93 -23.20 1.65
C LEU A 67 14.92 -24.33 1.29
N PRO A 68 15.06 -25.39 2.10
CA PRO A 68 16.01 -26.48 1.84
C PRO A 68 15.64 -27.36 0.62
N ASN A 69 14.36 -27.47 0.29
CA ASN A 69 13.85 -28.30 -0.82
C ASN A 69 13.07 -27.46 -1.85
N SER A 70 13.64 -26.35 -2.30
CA SER A 70 12.97 -25.38 -3.18
C SER A 70 12.49 -25.99 -4.51
N GLU A 71 13.26 -26.91 -5.09
CA GLU A 71 12.91 -27.64 -6.32
C GLU A 71 11.68 -28.54 -6.18
N ILE A 72 11.44 -29.09 -4.99
CA ILE A 72 10.21 -29.86 -4.74
C ILE A 72 9.08 -28.89 -4.43
N LYS A 73 9.36 -27.88 -3.61
CA LYS A 73 8.35 -26.90 -3.17
C LYS A 73 7.75 -26.14 -4.35
N ILE A 74 8.53 -25.76 -5.37
CA ILE A 74 7.98 -25.06 -6.56
C ILE A 74 6.89 -25.88 -7.27
N THR A 75 7.04 -27.21 -7.33
CA THR A 75 6.11 -28.08 -8.06
C THR A 75 4.72 -28.16 -7.44
N VAL A 76 4.61 -27.90 -6.13
CA VAL A 76 3.35 -27.94 -5.37
C VAL A 76 2.86 -26.55 -4.96
N LEU A 77 3.65 -25.51 -5.18
CA LEU A 77 3.41 -24.16 -4.64
C LEU A 77 2.06 -23.59 -5.08
N LEU A 78 1.73 -23.67 -6.37
CA LEU A 78 0.47 -23.14 -6.90
C LEU A 78 -0.75 -23.89 -6.35
N ASP A 79 -0.64 -25.20 -6.15
CA ASP A 79 -1.70 -26.03 -5.55
C ASP A 79 -1.91 -25.67 -4.08
N GLU A 80 -0.82 -25.49 -3.32
CA GLU A 80 -0.88 -25.06 -1.92
C GLU A 80 -1.47 -23.65 -1.78
N LEU A 81 -1.08 -22.70 -2.65
CA LEU A 81 -1.67 -21.36 -2.73
C LEU A 81 -3.14 -21.38 -3.18
N GLY A 82 -3.54 -22.40 -3.93
CA GLY A 82 -4.90 -22.65 -4.40
C GLY A 82 -5.83 -23.31 -3.37
N SER A 83 -5.31 -23.69 -2.20
CA SER A 83 -6.05 -24.41 -1.16
C SER A 83 -7.32 -23.67 -0.70
N LYS A 84 -8.35 -24.46 -0.33
CA LYS A 84 -9.57 -23.94 0.32
C LYS A 84 -9.34 -23.61 1.81
N ASP A 85 -8.31 -24.21 2.40
CA ASP A 85 -7.89 -23.94 3.78
C ASP A 85 -6.99 -22.71 3.80
N TRP A 86 -7.51 -21.61 4.35
CA TRP A 86 -6.81 -20.33 4.39
C TRP A 86 -5.52 -20.36 5.20
N MET A 87 -5.38 -21.27 6.18
CA MET A 87 -4.14 -21.41 6.95
C MET A 87 -3.03 -22.01 6.09
N LYS A 88 -3.36 -23.05 5.31
CA LYS A 88 -2.42 -23.62 4.32
C LYS A 88 -2.01 -22.58 3.29
N VAL A 89 -2.92 -21.69 2.88
CA VAL A 89 -2.55 -20.57 1.99
C VAL A 89 -1.61 -19.59 2.69
N CYS A 90 -1.79 -19.28 3.99
CA CYS A 90 -0.83 -18.47 4.73
C CYS A 90 0.56 -19.12 4.81
N GLU A 91 0.63 -20.43 5.05
CA GLU A 91 1.88 -21.20 5.05
C GLU A 91 2.55 -21.15 3.67
N ALA A 92 1.79 -21.43 2.61
CA ALA A 92 2.26 -21.37 1.23
C ALA A 92 2.73 -19.97 0.82
N LEU A 93 2.06 -18.91 1.29
CA LEU A 93 2.50 -17.53 1.08
C LEU A 93 3.82 -17.23 1.81
N ASN A 94 4.06 -17.81 2.99
CA ASN A 94 5.35 -17.68 3.67
C ASN A 94 6.46 -18.45 2.95
N ASP A 95 6.16 -19.62 2.39
CA ASP A 95 7.10 -20.33 1.50
C ASP A 95 7.38 -19.51 0.25
N LEU A 96 6.34 -18.94 -0.38
CA LEU A 96 6.49 -18.03 -1.52
C LEU A 96 7.39 -16.84 -1.20
N ARG A 97 7.27 -16.24 -0.01
CA ARG A 97 8.17 -15.15 0.44
C ARG A 97 9.63 -15.60 0.47
N ARG A 98 9.89 -16.79 1.03
CA ARG A 98 11.25 -17.38 1.07
C ARG A 98 11.76 -17.67 -0.34
N MET A 99 10.90 -18.14 -1.24
CA MET A 99 11.24 -18.35 -2.64
C MET A 99 11.53 -17.04 -3.38
N ALA A 100 10.73 -16.00 -3.15
CA ALA A 100 10.93 -14.68 -3.74
C ALA A 100 12.28 -14.08 -3.31
N LEU A 101 12.73 -14.29 -2.08
CA LEU A 101 13.99 -13.72 -1.60
C LEU A 101 15.22 -14.57 -1.94
N HIS A 102 15.09 -15.90 -2.01
CA HIS A 102 16.26 -16.80 -2.07
C HIS A 102 16.30 -17.70 -3.30
N HIS A 103 15.21 -17.81 -4.07
CA HIS A 103 15.04 -18.78 -5.17
C HIS A 103 14.30 -18.16 -6.37
N THR A 104 14.62 -16.91 -6.72
CA THR A 104 13.90 -16.11 -7.73
C THR A 104 13.78 -16.80 -9.09
N SER A 105 14.84 -17.49 -9.54
CA SER A 105 14.87 -18.19 -10.83
C SER A 105 13.77 -19.23 -10.99
N LEU A 106 13.34 -19.87 -9.89
CA LEU A 106 12.25 -20.85 -9.91
C LEU A 106 10.88 -20.20 -10.02
N LEU A 107 10.72 -18.95 -9.58
CA LEU A 107 9.44 -18.24 -9.62
C LEU A 107 9.21 -17.51 -10.94
N VAL A 108 10.26 -17.06 -11.62
CA VAL A 108 10.14 -16.30 -12.89
C VAL A 108 9.21 -17.00 -13.90
N PRO A 109 9.30 -18.33 -14.14
CA PRO A 109 8.44 -19.02 -15.11
C PRO A 109 6.95 -19.05 -14.76
N ILE A 110 6.60 -18.86 -13.48
CA ILE A 110 5.20 -18.96 -12.99
C ILE A 110 4.74 -17.67 -12.29
N LEU A 111 5.45 -16.55 -12.53
CA LEU A 111 5.28 -15.32 -11.77
C LEU A 111 3.85 -14.76 -11.90
N GLU A 112 3.22 -14.95 -13.05
CA GLU A 112 1.89 -14.41 -13.33
C GLU A 112 0.80 -15.19 -12.59
N GLU A 113 0.89 -16.51 -12.58
CA GLU A 113 0.01 -17.39 -11.81
C GLU A 113 0.16 -17.11 -10.32
N VAL A 114 1.40 -16.92 -9.85
CA VAL A 114 1.72 -16.50 -8.48
C VAL A 114 1.04 -15.16 -8.14
N VAL A 115 1.15 -14.16 -9.02
CA VAL A 115 0.48 -12.86 -8.82
C VAL A 115 -1.04 -13.02 -8.78
N ALA A 116 -1.62 -13.85 -9.64
CA ALA A 116 -3.06 -14.10 -9.67
C ALA A 116 -3.57 -14.70 -8.35
N VAL A 117 -2.86 -15.67 -7.78
CA VAL A 117 -3.24 -16.27 -6.48
C VAL A 117 -3.00 -15.31 -5.31
N ILE A 118 -1.96 -14.48 -5.35
CA ILE A 118 -1.78 -13.38 -4.37
C ILE A 118 -2.96 -12.42 -4.41
N VAL A 119 -3.37 -11.96 -5.59
CA VAL A 119 -4.51 -11.05 -5.74
C VAL A 119 -5.79 -11.66 -5.15
N LYS A 120 -6.00 -12.96 -5.36
CA LYS A 120 -7.12 -13.70 -4.77
C LYS A 120 -7.02 -13.75 -3.24
N ALA A 121 -5.84 -14.08 -2.69
CA ALA A 121 -5.61 -14.11 -1.24
C ALA A 121 -5.80 -12.73 -0.59
N MET A 122 -5.33 -11.67 -1.24
CA MET A 122 -5.44 -10.29 -0.77
C MET A 122 -6.91 -9.84 -0.68
N LYS A 123 -7.78 -10.32 -1.56
CA LYS A 123 -9.23 -10.04 -1.51
C LYS A 123 -9.95 -10.76 -0.36
N SER A 124 -9.30 -11.66 0.36
CA SER A 124 -9.89 -12.37 1.49
C SER A 124 -10.40 -11.44 2.60
N PRO A 125 -11.56 -11.73 3.22
CA PRO A 125 -12.02 -11.00 4.40
C PRO A 125 -11.18 -11.33 5.66
N ARG A 126 -10.40 -12.41 5.62
CA ARG A 126 -9.52 -12.81 6.73
C ARG A 126 -8.27 -11.94 6.72
N SER A 127 -8.12 -11.11 7.74
CA SER A 127 -7.02 -10.14 7.78
C SER A 127 -5.65 -10.77 7.90
N ALA A 128 -5.54 -11.96 8.51
CA ALA A 128 -4.28 -12.70 8.52
C ALA A 128 -3.84 -13.06 7.09
N LEU A 129 -4.71 -13.73 6.32
CA LEU A 129 -4.43 -14.07 4.93
C LEU A 129 -4.17 -12.83 4.06
N CYS A 130 -4.99 -11.78 4.23
CA CYS A 130 -4.79 -10.53 3.51
C CYS A 130 -3.41 -9.92 3.83
N LYS A 131 -3.02 -9.85 5.11
CA LYS A 131 -1.73 -9.30 5.51
C LYS A 131 -0.57 -10.15 4.99
N THR A 132 -0.62 -11.47 5.11
CA THR A 132 0.43 -12.36 4.59
C THR A 132 0.59 -12.23 3.08
N SER A 133 -0.50 -12.05 2.33
CA SER A 133 -0.43 -11.81 0.88
C SER A 133 0.21 -10.46 0.52
N ILE A 134 0.01 -9.43 1.35
CA ILE A 134 0.65 -8.12 1.17
C ILE A 134 2.16 -8.23 1.45
N MET A 135 2.56 -8.95 2.50
CA MET A 135 3.98 -9.21 2.79
C MET A 135 4.64 -9.99 1.65
N ALA A 136 3.95 -11.00 1.09
CA ALA A 136 4.41 -11.70 -0.11
C ALA A 136 4.56 -10.79 -1.33
N SER A 137 3.62 -9.86 -1.52
CA SER A 137 3.72 -8.86 -2.59
C SER A 137 4.96 -7.97 -2.43
N ALA A 138 5.23 -7.52 -1.20
CA ALA A 138 6.39 -6.69 -0.89
C ALA A 138 7.72 -7.39 -1.20
N ASP A 139 7.83 -8.68 -0.89
CA ASP A 139 9.03 -9.48 -1.19
C ASP A 139 9.18 -9.72 -2.70
N ILE A 140 8.08 -9.94 -3.43
CA ILE A 140 8.08 -10.04 -4.90
C ILE A 140 8.49 -8.73 -5.55
N PHE A 141 7.99 -7.57 -5.09
CA PHE A 141 8.39 -6.29 -5.66
C PHE A 141 9.90 -6.07 -5.52
N GLN A 142 10.46 -6.44 -4.37
CA GLN A 142 11.87 -6.29 -4.10
C GLN A 142 12.75 -7.14 -5.01
N SER A 143 12.37 -8.39 -5.27
CA SER A 143 13.26 -9.35 -5.95
C SER A 143 12.91 -9.64 -7.41
N LEU A 144 11.65 -9.47 -7.78
CA LEU A 144 11.08 -9.85 -9.08
C LEU A 144 10.36 -8.67 -9.76
N GLY A 145 10.45 -7.47 -9.19
CA GLY A 145 9.75 -6.28 -9.68
C GLY A 145 10.04 -5.94 -11.16
N GLN A 146 11.29 -6.12 -11.61
CA GLN A 146 11.63 -5.90 -13.02
C GLN A 146 10.95 -6.90 -13.95
N HIS A 147 10.91 -8.19 -13.57
CA HIS A 147 10.20 -9.22 -14.32
C HIS A 147 8.70 -8.92 -14.36
N LEU A 148 8.15 -8.53 -13.20
CA LEU A 148 6.73 -8.19 -13.05
C LEU A 148 6.30 -7.00 -13.93
N LEU A 149 7.17 -6.01 -14.12
CA LEU A 149 6.91 -4.87 -15.02
C LEU A 149 7.07 -5.24 -16.50
N SER A 150 7.84 -6.28 -16.82
CA SER A 150 8.12 -6.73 -18.19
C SER A 150 7.14 -7.78 -18.72
N THR A 151 6.29 -8.35 -17.86
CA THR A 151 5.26 -9.32 -18.25
C THR A 151 4.38 -8.75 -19.36
N THR A 152 4.19 -9.56 -20.40
CA THR A 152 3.47 -9.24 -21.63
C THR A 152 1.98 -9.57 -21.59
N GLU A 153 1.55 -10.36 -20.61
CA GLU A 153 0.14 -10.74 -20.41
C GLU A 153 -0.66 -9.64 -19.72
N GLU A 154 -1.95 -9.53 -20.08
CA GLU A 154 -2.81 -8.43 -19.67
C GLU A 154 -2.92 -8.31 -18.12
N ASN A 155 -2.37 -7.20 -17.63
CA ASN A 155 -2.78 -6.51 -16.41
C ASN A 155 -2.62 -7.33 -15.11
N ALA A 156 -1.73 -8.33 -15.04
CA ALA A 156 -1.47 -9.06 -13.79
C ALA A 156 -0.92 -8.11 -12.70
N PHE A 157 0.13 -7.35 -13.02
CA PHE A 157 0.67 -6.32 -12.12
C PHE A 157 -0.37 -5.24 -11.80
N GLU A 158 -1.15 -4.79 -12.79
CA GLU A 158 -2.15 -3.74 -12.57
C GLU A 158 -3.25 -4.18 -11.61
N ARG A 159 -3.71 -5.44 -11.70
CA ARG A 159 -4.65 -6.04 -10.75
C ARG A 159 -4.06 -6.09 -9.34
N LEU A 160 -2.78 -6.45 -9.21
CA LEU A 160 -2.08 -6.46 -7.93
C LEU A 160 -1.93 -5.04 -7.35
N LEU A 161 -1.47 -4.10 -8.16
CA LEU A 161 -1.30 -2.70 -7.78
C LEU A 161 -2.63 -2.07 -7.32
N LEU A 162 -3.70 -2.24 -8.09
CA LEU A 162 -5.03 -1.74 -7.71
C LEU A 162 -5.49 -2.37 -6.39
N GLN A 163 -5.33 -3.69 -6.22
CA GLN A 163 -5.72 -4.31 -4.95
C GLN A 163 -4.89 -3.80 -3.78
N LEU A 164 -3.59 -3.62 -3.95
CA LEU A 164 -2.74 -3.08 -2.91
C LEU A 164 -3.13 -1.65 -2.51
N LEU A 165 -3.40 -0.78 -3.50
CA LEU A 165 -3.90 0.58 -3.27
C LEU A 165 -5.26 0.57 -2.53
N LEU A 166 -6.17 -0.34 -2.88
CA LEU A 166 -7.44 -0.51 -2.18
C LEU A 166 -7.22 -0.95 -0.72
N LYS A 167 -6.26 -1.85 -0.46
CA LYS A 167 -5.91 -2.27 0.91
C LYS A 167 -5.23 -1.20 1.73
N ALA A 168 -4.44 -0.34 1.11
CA ALA A 168 -3.88 0.85 1.76
C ALA A 168 -4.92 1.97 1.97
N SER A 169 -6.12 1.85 1.39
CA SER A 169 -7.17 2.90 1.46
C SER A 169 -8.28 2.61 2.48
N GLN A 170 -8.16 1.53 3.26
CA GLN A 170 -9.19 1.09 4.20
C GLN A 170 -8.92 1.57 5.64
N ASP A 171 -9.92 1.54 6.51
CA ASP A 171 -9.80 1.99 7.90
C ASP A 171 -9.16 0.96 8.86
N LYS A 172 -8.98 -0.30 8.40
CA LYS A 172 -8.38 -1.37 9.20
C LYS A 172 -6.86 -1.24 9.26
N LYS A 173 -6.36 -0.53 10.28
CA LYS A 173 -4.92 -0.25 10.52
C LYS A 173 -4.00 -1.44 10.26
N PHE A 174 -4.29 -2.60 10.86
CA PHE A 174 -3.46 -3.80 10.75
C PHE A 174 -3.13 -4.23 9.30
N VAL A 175 -4.07 -4.03 8.36
CA VAL A 175 -3.89 -4.37 6.95
C VAL A 175 -3.42 -3.14 6.16
N CYS A 176 -3.97 -1.96 6.49
CA CYS A 176 -3.64 -0.70 5.83
C CYS A 176 -2.16 -0.34 5.97
N GLU A 177 -1.61 -0.41 7.20
CA GLU A 177 -0.20 -0.10 7.47
C GLU A 177 0.74 -1.06 6.75
N GLU A 178 0.39 -2.35 6.65
CA GLU A 178 1.19 -3.30 5.89
C GLU A 178 1.13 -3.02 4.38
N ALA A 179 -0.04 -2.64 3.86
CA ALA A 179 -0.19 -2.27 2.45
C ALA A 179 0.60 -1.00 2.11
N GLU A 180 0.62 -0.01 3.00
CA GLU A 180 1.42 1.21 2.85
C GLU A 180 2.93 0.89 2.83
N LYS A 181 3.40 0.03 3.75
CA LYS A 181 4.80 -0.45 3.74
C LYS A 181 5.16 -1.16 2.44
N ALA A 182 4.25 -2.00 1.93
CA ALA A 182 4.46 -2.69 0.67
C ALA A 182 4.50 -1.72 -0.52
N LEU A 183 3.64 -0.68 -0.55
CA LEU A 183 3.68 0.39 -1.56
C LEU A 183 4.98 1.19 -1.50
N GLU A 184 5.47 1.52 -0.31
CA GLU A 184 6.75 2.19 -0.15
C GLU A 184 7.90 1.31 -0.65
N LYS A 185 7.93 0.04 -0.23
CA LYS A 185 8.94 -0.93 -0.67
C LYS A 185 8.91 -1.12 -2.20
N MET A 186 7.73 -1.16 -2.80
CA MET A 186 7.54 -1.18 -4.25
C MET A 186 8.16 0.05 -4.93
N ALA A 187 7.85 1.24 -4.43
CA ALA A 187 8.30 2.51 -5.00
C ALA A 187 9.82 2.72 -4.95
N ILE A 188 10.50 2.14 -3.95
CA ILE A 188 11.96 2.26 -3.79
C ILE A 188 12.75 1.16 -4.48
N SER A 189 12.16 -0.02 -4.73
CA SER A 189 12.89 -1.20 -5.21
C SER A 189 12.67 -1.52 -6.69
N MET A 190 11.51 -1.13 -7.25
CA MET A 190 11.20 -1.40 -8.65
C MET A 190 11.75 -0.30 -9.57
N SER A 191 11.95 -0.64 -10.84
CA SER A 191 12.35 0.33 -11.86
C SER A 191 11.40 1.54 -11.88
N PRO A 192 11.88 2.74 -11.53
CA PRO A 192 10.99 3.85 -11.23
C PRO A 192 10.17 4.33 -12.43
N LEU A 193 10.76 4.38 -13.62
CA LEU A 193 10.08 4.95 -14.79
C LEU A 193 8.87 4.12 -15.26
N PRO A 194 8.97 2.78 -15.49
CA PRO A 194 7.80 1.97 -15.80
C PRO A 194 6.77 1.95 -14.67
N LEU A 195 7.21 1.89 -13.41
CA LEU A 195 6.31 1.91 -12.26
C LEU A 195 5.52 3.23 -12.20
N LEU A 196 6.17 4.37 -12.41
CA LEU A 196 5.54 5.67 -12.38
C LEU A 196 4.43 5.80 -13.43
N ARG A 197 4.65 5.25 -14.63
CA ARG A 197 3.61 5.19 -15.68
C ARG A 197 2.40 4.38 -15.24
N LYS A 198 2.60 3.27 -14.54
CA LYS A 198 1.50 2.45 -13.99
C LYS A 198 0.77 3.17 -12.84
N LEU A 199 1.49 3.91 -12.00
CA LEU A 199 0.91 4.68 -10.89
C LEU A 199 0.10 5.90 -11.35
N GLN A 200 0.51 6.55 -12.45
CA GLN A 200 -0.14 7.76 -12.97
C GLN A 200 -1.65 7.57 -13.20
N CYS A 201 -2.08 6.39 -13.65
CA CYS A 201 -3.49 6.07 -13.86
C CYS A 201 -4.36 6.18 -12.58
N TYR A 202 -3.74 6.08 -11.40
CA TYR A 202 -4.43 6.13 -10.11
C TYR A 202 -4.38 7.51 -9.45
N ALA A 203 -3.58 8.45 -9.97
CA ALA A 203 -3.52 9.83 -9.48
C ALA A 203 -4.85 10.57 -9.65
N ASN A 204 -5.67 10.19 -10.64
CA ASN A 204 -7.01 10.74 -10.87
C ASN A 204 -8.14 9.73 -10.58
N HIS A 205 -7.89 8.73 -9.74
CA HIS A 205 -8.88 7.71 -9.39
C HIS A 205 -10.12 8.32 -8.71
N ALA A 206 -11.33 7.79 -8.96
CA ALA A 206 -12.56 8.35 -8.38
C ALA A 206 -12.58 8.33 -6.84
N ASN A 207 -12.03 7.27 -6.23
CA ASN A 207 -11.85 7.16 -4.78
C ASN A 207 -10.64 8.02 -4.32
N HIS A 208 -10.92 9.05 -3.52
CA HIS A 208 -9.91 9.98 -3.03
C HIS A 208 -8.84 9.33 -2.13
N ARG A 209 -9.17 8.27 -1.37
CA ARG A 209 -8.17 7.54 -0.56
C ARG A 209 -7.19 6.78 -1.46
N VAL A 210 -7.68 6.19 -2.54
CA VAL A 210 -6.82 5.54 -3.56
C VAL A 210 -5.92 6.58 -4.22
N ARG A 211 -6.45 7.76 -4.57
CA ARG A 211 -5.61 8.87 -5.08
C ARG A 211 -4.51 9.25 -4.12
N ALA A 212 -4.80 9.38 -2.82
CA ALA A 212 -3.80 9.69 -1.81
C ALA A 212 -2.67 8.65 -1.79
N LYS A 213 -3.01 7.36 -1.74
CA LYS A 213 -2.01 6.28 -1.72
C LYS A 213 -1.20 6.18 -3.01
N ALA A 214 -1.83 6.44 -4.16
CA ALA A 214 -1.12 6.54 -5.43
C ALA A 214 -0.16 7.73 -5.45
N ALA A 215 -0.61 8.92 -5.03
CA ALA A 215 0.22 10.11 -4.97
C ALA A 215 1.44 9.93 -4.05
N VAL A 216 1.27 9.30 -2.89
CA VAL A 216 2.39 8.97 -1.99
C VAL A 216 3.36 7.97 -2.63
N ALA A 217 2.87 6.93 -3.28
CA ALA A 217 3.75 6.00 -4.00
C ALA A 217 4.50 6.69 -5.15
N MET A 218 3.83 7.60 -5.88
CA MET A 218 4.44 8.41 -6.93
C MET A 218 5.52 9.34 -6.38
N SER A 219 5.27 10.02 -5.25
CA SER A 219 6.26 10.92 -4.65
C SER A 219 7.53 10.18 -4.25
N LYS A 220 7.39 8.97 -3.69
CA LYS A 220 8.52 8.08 -3.37
C LYS A 220 9.26 7.63 -4.63
N CYS A 221 8.53 7.19 -5.66
CA CYS A 221 9.10 6.80 -6.94
C CYS A 221 9.87 7.96 -7.63
N ILE A 222 9.35 9.18 -7.55
CA ILE A 222 9.98 10.40 -8.11
C ILE A 222 11.18 10.85 -7.28
N SER A 223 11.17 10.64 -5.96
CA SER A 223 12.29 11.01 -5.10
C SER A 223 13.60 10.29 -5.47
N VAL A 224 13.49 9.06 -6.00
CA VAL A 224 14.62 8.22 -6.45
C VAL A 224 14.87 8.30 -7.97
N LEU A 225 14.07 9.06 -8.72
CA LEU A 225 14.29 9.27 -10.15
C LEU A 225 15.42 10.29 -10.39
N GLY A 226 16.33 9.95 -11.31
CA GLY A 226 17.29 10.89 -11.87
C GLY A 226 16.64 11.82 -12.90
N ILE A 227 17.28 12.97 -13.16
CA ILE A 227 16.75 13.99 -14.08
C ILE A 227 16.49 13.46 -15.49
N GLU A 228 17.37 12.61 -16.03
CA GLU A 228 17.20 12.03 -17.36
C GLU A 228 15.95 11.15 -17.47
N ALA A 229 15.66 10.38 -16.42
CA ALA A 229 14.44 9.58 -16.37
C ALA A 229 13.18 10.46 -16.17
N MET A 230 13.29 11.58 -15.44
CA MET A 230 12.21 12.58 -15.38
C MET A 230 11.97 13.25 -16.74
N LYS A 231 13.02 13.59 -17.49
CA LYS A 231 12.94 14.09 -18.88
C LYS A 231 12.27 13.05 -19.79
N GLN A 232 12.64 11.78 -19.67
CA GLN A 232 12.03 10.68 -20.44
C GLN A 232 10.55 10.46 -20.09
N PHE A 233 10.14 10.68 -18.85
CA PHE A 233 8.72 10.68 -18.49
C PHE A 233 7.99 11.93 -19.03
N GLY A 234 8.66 13.07 -18.98
CA GLY A 234 8.11 14.39 -19.26
C GLY A 234 7.93 15.19 -17.97
N ILE A 235 8.87 16.08 -17.67
CA ILE A 235 8.84 16.93 -16.47
C ILE A 235 7.55 17.77 -16.40
N VAL A 236 7.11 18.30 -17.54
CA VAL A 236 5.86 19.06 -17.64
C VAL A 236 4.66 18.21 -17.23
N THR A 237 4.59 16.97 -17.70
CA THR A 237 3.53 16.01 -17.32
C THR A 237 3.54 15.75 -15.82
N LEU A 238 4.72 15.56 -15.21
CA LEU A 238 4.83 15.37 -13.76
C LEU A 238 4.34 16.58 -12.98
N LEU A 239 4.69 17.79 -13.42
CA LEU A 239 4.21 19.03 -12.80
C LEU A 239 2.72 19.22 -12.93
N GLN A 240 2.14 18.91 -14.09
CA GLN A 240 0.70 18.98 -14.31
C GLN A 240 -0.04 18.02 -13.37
N VAL A 241 0.40 16.76 -13.27
CA VAL A 241 -0.17 15.79 -12.32
C VAL A 241 -0.05 16.30 -10.88
N ALA A 242 1.12 16.78 -10.46
CA ALA A 242 1.29 17.29 -9.10
C ALA A 242 0.43 18.54 -8.83
N ALA A 243 0.28 19.43 -9.80
CA ALA A 243 -0.57 20.61 -9.70
C ALA A 243 -2.05 20.27 -9.53
N GLU A 244 -2.55 19.23 -10.23
CA GLU A 244 -3.91 18.72 -10.02
C GLU A 244 -4.08 18.20 -8.59
N LEU A 245 -3.09 17.45 -8.09
CA LEU A 245 -3.10 16.87 -6.74
C LEU A 245 -3.00 17.92 -5.61
N LEU A 246 -2.41 19.10 -5.86
CA LEU A 246 -2.37 20.20 -4.89
C LEU A 246 -3.77 20.69 -4.48
N ASN A 247 -4.77 20.50 -5.33
CA ASN A 247 -6.15 20.89 -5.08
C ASN A 247 -7.02 19.73 -4.54
N ASP A 248 -6.42 18.57 -4.25
CA ASP A 248 -7.18 17.42 -3.75
C ASP A 248 -7.75 17.69 -2.34
N ARG A 249 -8.88 17.03 -2.03
CA ARG A 249 -9.57 17.15 -0.74
C ARG A 249 -8.75 16.60 0.42
N LEU A 250 -7.94 15.56 0.21
CA LEU A 250 -7.17 14.94 1.29
C LEU A 250 -5.84 15.66 1.52
N PRO A 251 -5.50 16.02 2.78
CA PRO A 251 -4.19 16.60 3.11
C PRO A 251 -3.01 15.73 2.67
N GLU A 252 -3.13 14.41 2.83
CA GLU A 252 -2.11 13.43 2.41
C GLU A 252 -1.77 13.56 0.91
N THR A 253 -2.79 13.69 0.05
CA THR A 253 -2.60 13.89 -1.39
C THR A 253 -1.86 15.20 -1.69
N ARG A 254 -2.27 16.29 -1.03
CA ARG A 254 -1.64 17.61 -1.23
C ARG A 254 -0.19 17.63 -0.75
N GLU A 255 0.12 16.88 0.29
CA GLU A 255 1.48 16.77 0.81
C GLU A 255 2.37 15.93 -0.09
N ALA A 256 1.85 14.82 -0.63
CA ALA A 256 2.53 14.06 -1.66
C ALA A 256 2.78 14.92 -2.92
N ALA A 257 1.83 15.76 -3.31
CA ALA A 257 1.98 16.69 -4.43
C ALA A 257 3.12 17.70 -4.21
N ARG A 258 3.20 18.30 -3.02
CA ARG A 258 4.34 19.16 -2.64
C ARG A 258 5.66 18.41 -2.72
N SER A 259 5.72 17.19 -2.20
CA SER A 259 6.93 16.34 -2.26
C SER A 259 7.36 16.02 -3.69
N ILE A 260 6.40 15.81 -4.60
CA ILE A 260 6.67 15.62 -6.04
C ILE A 260 7.27 16.90 -6.64
N ILE A 261 6.66 18.05 -6.38
CA ILE A 261 7.11 19.35 -6.90
C ILE A 261 8.51 19.68 -6.39
N SER A 262 8.78 19.51 -5.10
CA SER A 262 10.12 19.70 -4.51
C SER A 262 11.14 18.76 -5.14
N SER A 263 10.80 17.48 -5.34
CA SER A 263 11.71 16.55 -6.02
C SER A 263 12.04 17.01 -7.44
N ILE A 264 11.02 17.43 -8.23
CA ILE A 264 11.25 17.93 -9.59
C ILE A 264 12.13 19.17 -9.57
N HIS A 265 11.82 20.13 -8.70
CA HIS A 265 12.56 21.37 -8.52
C HIS A 265 14.04 21.10 -8.20
N ASP A 266 14.33 20.26 -7.21
CA ASP A 266 15.70 19.99 -6.77
C ASP A 266 16.53 19.34 -7.89
N LYS A 267 15.93 18.40 -8.64
CA LYS A 267 16.62 17.75 -9.78
C LYS A 267 16.78 18.70 -10.96
N PHE A 268 15.81 19.57 -11.21
CA PHE A 268 15.87 20.58 -12.27
C PHE A 268 16.95 21.63 -11.98
N LEU A 269 17.01 22.15 -10.74
CA LEU A 269 18.07 23.09 -10.35
C LEU A 269 19.45 22.44 -10.36
N SER A 270 19.57 21.17 -9.94
CA SER A 270 20.84 20.46 -9.99
C SER A 270 21.35 20.26 -11.43
N ASP A 271 20.44 20.05 -12.38
CA ASP A 271 20.74 19.93 -13.82
C ASP A 271 21.27 21.26 -14.39
N ILE A 272 20.61 22.38 -14.05
CA ILE A 272 21.02 23.73 -14.50
C ILE A 272 22.25 24.26 -13.77
N GLY A 273 22.37 23.96 -12.47
CA GLY A 273 23.50 24.39 -11.63
C GLY A 273 24.79 23.64 -11.95
N ALA A 274 24.70 22.44 -12.53
CA ALA A 274 25.85 21.79 -13.16
C ALA A 274 26.38 22.57 -14.37
N GLU A 275 25.52 23.36 -15.02
CA GLU A 275 25.85 24.17 -16.21
C GLU A 275 26.12 25.65 -15.90
N SER A 276 25.65 26.18 -14.77
CA SER A 276 25.74 27.61 -14.40
C SER A 276 26.10 27.84 -12.92
N LYS A 277 27.03 28.76 -12.63
CA LYS A 277 27.55 29.05 -11.27
C LYS A 277 26.70 30.04 -10.46
N ASP A 278 25.50 30.39 -10.92
CA ASP A 278 24.66 31.43 -10.32
C ASP A 278 23.28 30.90 -9.91
N GLU A 279 23.04 30.79 -8.60
CA GLU A 279 21.77 30.32 -8.02
C GLU A 279 20.58 31.23 -8.36
N SER A 280 20.82 32.54 -8.57
CA SER A 280 19.77 33.49 -8.94
C SER A 280 19.22 33.18 -10.34
N SER A 281 20.11 32.83 -11.28
CA SER A 281 19.77 32.45 -12.65
C SER A 281 18.98 31.14 -12.71
N ALA A 282 19.31 30.17 -11.84
CA ALA A 282 18.62 28.88 -11.80
C ALA A 282 17.17 29.01 -11.27
N THR A 283 16.97 29.86 -10.26
CA THR A 283 15.62 30.16 -9.72
C THR A 283 14.74 30.88 -10.75
N GLU A 284 15.30 31.84 -11.49
CA GLU A 284 14.59 32.51 -12.58
C GLU A 284 14.22 31.52 -13.70
N SER A 285 15.13 30.60 -14.05
CA SER A 285 14.90 29.55 -15.04
C SER A 285 13.74 28.62 -14.64
N TRP A 286 13.67 28.23 -13.37
CA TRP A 286 12.54 27.45 -12.84
C TRP A 286 11.21 28.20 -12.97
N ASN A 287 11.17 29.47 -12.55
CA ASN A 287 9.96 30.29 -12.64
C ASN A 287 9.48 30.48 -14.08
N ASN A 288 10.41 30.70 -15.01
CA ASN A 288 10.12 30.80 -16.44
C ASN A 288 9.62 29.46 -17.00
N PHE A 289 10.22 28.34 -16.58
CA PHE A 289 9.78 27.01 -16.95
C PHE A 289 8.35 26.71 -16.49
N CYS A 290 8.02 27.01 -15.23
CA CYS A 290 6.66 26.86 -14.71
C CYS A 290 5.66 27.76 -15.45
N SER A 291 6.00 29.03 -15.66
CA SER A 291 5.11 30.01 -16.33
C SER A 291 4.83 29.66 -17.79
N SER A 292 5.78 29.02 -18.47
CA SER A 292 5.65 28.62 -19.87
C SER A 292 4.83 27.34 -20.07
N ASN A 293 4.72 26.50 -19.05
CA ASN A 293 4.14 25.15 -19.16
C ASN A 293 2.86 24.94 -18.34
N LEU A 294 2.53 25.86 -17.44
CA LEU A 294 1.38 25.77 -16.53
C LEU A 294 0.50 27.02 -16.62
N SER A 295 -0.76 26.89 -16.22
CA SER A 295 -1.64 28.08 -16.14
C SER A 295 -1.10 29.09 -15.12
N PRO A 296 -1.37 30.40 -15.28
CA PRO A 296 -0.86 31.43 -14.37
C PRO A 296 -1.19 31.17 -12.89
N VAL A 297 -2.40 30.66 -12.62
CA VAL A 297 -2.85 30.31 -11.26
C VAL A 297 -2.00 29.17 -10.68
N VAL A 298 -1.76 28.12 -11.46
CA VAL A 298 -0.95 26.98 -11.03
C VAL A 298 0.51 27.37 -10.84
N ALA A 299 1.08 28.14 -11.77
CA ALA A 299 2.46 28.62 -11.66
C ALA A 299 2.67 29.45 -10.37
N GLN A 300 1.72 30.34 -10.04
CA GLN A 300 1.74 31.08 -8.78
C GLN A 300 1.62 30.19 -7.54
N LEU A 301 0.80 29.13 -7.59
CA LEU A 301 0.70 28.17 -6.49
C LEU A 301 2.02 27.42 -6.26
N ILE A 302 2.69 27.02 -7.33
CA ILE A 302 4.00 26.35 -7.26
C ILE A 302 5.07 27.30 -6.73
N ALA A 303 5.13 28.54 -7.22
CA ALA A 303 6.09 29.54 -6.73
C ALA A 303 5.98 29.75 -5.21
N LYS A 304 4.75 29.73 -4.67
CA LYS A 304 4.50 29.87 -3.21
C LYS A 304 5.05 28.73 -2.36
N ILE A 305 5.31 27.55 -2.95
CA ILE A 305 5.87 26.41 -2.20
C ILE A 305 7.31 26.72 -1.74
N PHE A 306 8.03 27.54 -2.50
CA PHE A 306 9.45 27.84 -2.29
C PHE A 306 9.71 29.26 -1.76
N SER A 307 8.67 30.06 -1.53
CA SER A 307 8.78 31.45 -1.08
C SER A 307 8.64 31.62 0.43
N LEU A 308 8.96 30.59 1.23
CA LEU A 308 8.82 30.57 2.69
C LEU A 308 10.17 30.32 3.37
#